data_AF-A0A9X3S3E7-F1
#
_entry.id   AF-A0A9X3S3E7-F1
#
_cell.length_a   1.000
_cell.length_b   1.000
_cell.length_c   1.000
_cell.angle_alpha   90.00
_cell.angle_beta   90.00
_cell.angle_gamma   90.00
#
_symmetry.space_group_name_H-M   'P 1'
#
loop_
_entity.id
_entity.type
_entity.pdbx_description
1 polymer ?
#
loop_
_entity_poly.entity_id
_entity_poly.type
_entity_poly.pdbx_seq_one_letter_code
_entity_poly.pdbx_strand_id
1 'polypeptide(L)'
;MLFDLRSGARRRTVKVVYLGLALLMFVGFVGFSIGSSGLSGGIVDAITGNGNSGGGDTAVVDRLSAQVTTADAKAKAAPSDPVAWAALAQARLRLANVGDNLDPATGAYTASGNRQLAAAGTAWDKYLALNPPKPDESLARQMANAYLTVGNADKAVTAQEVVTEVDPTQQTFSNLAIFAYQAGQTRKGDLASTKAVELAPAADKKDLKTQLDSAKTQALTQQLQQAAPSATPTIGG
;
A
#
# COMPACT_ATOMS: atom_id res chain seq x y z
N MET A 1 -23.30 42.21 -35.79
CA MET A 1 -22.51 43.29 -35.16
C MET A 1 -21.07 42.82 -35.09
N LEU A 2 -20.26 43.41 -35.96
CA LEU A 2 -18.89 43.01 -36.27
C LEU A 2 -17.97 43.83 -35.37
N PHE A 3 -17.34 43.22 -34.37
CA PHE A 3 -16.37 43.92 -33.51
C PHE A 3 -14.99 43.87 -34.17
N ASP A 4 -14.72 44.97 -34.87
CA ASP A 4 -13.44 45.38 -35.40
C ASP A 4 -12.36 45.49 -34.31
N LEU A 5 -11.22 44.84 -34.52
CA LEU A 5 -10.03 44.90 -33.65
C LEU A 5 -8.77 45.27 -34.47
N ARG A 6 -8.90 46.18 -35.43
CA ARG A 6 -7.77 46.83 -36.11
C ARG A 6 -7.20 48.00 -35.31
N SER A 7 -6.40 47.71 -34.27
CA SER A 7 -5.31 48.59 -33.84
C SER A 7 -4.25 47.83 -33.04
N GLY A 8 -2.97 47.98 -33.41
CA GLY A 8 -1.85 47.19 -32.87
C GLY A 8 -1.58 47.38 -31.37
N ALA A 9 -2.04 48.49 -30.77
CA ALA A 9 -1.83 48.79 -29.37
C ALA A 9 -2.72 47.96 -28.42
N ARG A 10 -3.97 47.66 -28.82
CA ARG A 10 -4.92 46.91 -27.97
C ARG A 10 -4.57 45.42 -27.82
N ARG A 11 -3.78 44.84 -28.74
CA ARG A 11 -3.24 43.48 -28.58
C ARG A 11 -2.26 43.36 -27.43
N ARG A 12 -1.51 44.42 -27.10
CA ARG A 12 -0.56 44.40 -25.98
C ARG A 12 -1.29 44.51 -24.65
N THR A 13 -2.28 45.40 -24.54
CA THR A 13 -3.09 45.52 -23.31
C THR A 13 -3.87 44.24 -23.03
N VAL A 14 -4.46 43.61 -24.05
CA VAL A 14 -5.14 42.31 -23.89
C VAL A 14 -4.14 41.21 -23.47
N LYS A 15 -2.93 41.17 -24.06
CA LYS A 15 -1.88 40.22 -23.65
C LYS A 15 -1.39 40.46 -22.22
N VAL A 16 -1.29 41.71 -21.76
CA VAL A 16 -0.89 42.06 -20.39
C VAL A 16 -1.98 41.71 -19.39
N VAL A 17 -3.26 41.91 -19.75
CA VAL A 17 -4.40 41.49 -18.91
C VAL A 17 -4.45 39.97 -18.79
N TYR A 18 -4.24 39.22 -19.88
CA TYR A 18 -4.18 37.75 -19.81
C TYR A 18 -2.90 37.23 -19.13
N LEU A 19 -1.75 37.89 -19.27
CA LEU A 19 -0.55 37.60 -18.48
C LEU A 19 -0.75 37.90 -16.99
N GLY A 20 -1.44 38.98 -16.66
CA GLY A 20 -1.79 39.35 -15.28
C GLY A 20 -2.82 38.41 -14.65
N LEU A 21 -3.82 37.97 -15.43
CA LEU A 21 -4.79 36.93 -15.02
C LEU A 21 -4.12 35.55 -14.88
N ALA A 22 -3.20 35.20 -15.78
CA ALA A 22 -2.39 33.98 -15.68
C ALA A 22 -1.45 34.01 -14.47
N LEU A 23 -0.88 35.17 -14.15
CA LEU A 23 -0.04 35.36 -12.96
C LEU A 23 -0.88 35.33 -11.67
N LEU A 24 -2.10 35.88 -11.66
CA LEU A 24 -3.02 35.76 -10.52
C LEU A 24 -3.53 34.32 -10.32
N MET A 25 -3.77 33.57 -11.40
CA MET A 25 -4.06 32.13 -11.33
C MET A 25 -2.82 31.32 -10.91
N PHE A 26 -1.61 31.74 -11.29
CA PHE A 26 -0.35 31.11 -10.85
C PHE A 26 -0.05 31.40 -9.38
N VAL A 27 -0.30 32.62 -8.88
CA VAL A 27 -0.11 32.99 -7.46
C VAL A 27 -1.18 32.38 -6.57
N GLY A 28 -2.43 32.24 -7.06
CA GLY A 28 -3.48 31.49 -6.37
C GLY A 28 -3.19 29.99 -6.25
N PHE A 29 -2.33 29.44 -7.12
CA PHE A 29 -1.92 28.04 -7.08
C PHE A 29 -0.60 27.82 -6.33
N VAL A 30 0.31 28.80 -6.28
CA VAL A 30 1.60 28.69 -5.58
C VAL A 30 1.49 28.92 -4.06
N GLY A 31 0.39 29.50 -3.57
CA GLY A 31 0.06 29.49 -2.13
C GLY A 31 -0.55 28.18 -1.63
N PHE A 32 -0.94 27.28 -2.55
CA PHE A 32 -1.55 25.99 -2.23
C PHE A 32 -1.14 24.94 -3.28
N SER A 33 0.16 24.78 -3.52
CA SER A 33 0.70 23.63 -4.25
C SER A 33 1.48 22.74 -3.28
N ILE A 34 0.81 21.65 -2.91
CA ILE A 34 1.47 20.36 -2.82
C ILE A 34 2.31 20.19 -4.10
N GLY A 35 3.61 20.04 -3.94
CA GLY A 35 4.44 19.30 -4.89
C GLY A 35 5.50 20.10 -5.65
N SER A 36 6.74 19.77 -5.30
CA SER A 36 7.99 19.95 -6.07
C SER A 36 8.52 21.39 -6.13
N SER A 37 9.80 21.67 -5.92
CA SER A 37 10.98 20.84 -6.11
C SER A 37 12.17 21.49 -5.42
N GLY A 38 12.96 20.69 -4.73
CA GLY A 38 14.37 20.98 -4.49
C GLY A 38 15.19 19.96 -5.27
N LEU A 39 16.12 20.46 -6.08
CA LEU A 39 17.27 19.75 -6.66
C LEU A 39 17.05 19.05 -8.02
N SER A 40 17.20 19.87 -9.07
CA SER A 40 18.15 19.71 -10.19
C SER A 40 18.47 18.29 -10.66
N GLY A 41 17.98 17.95 -11.85
CA GLY A 41 18.38 16.78 -12.64
C GLY A 41 17.21 15.89 -13.06
N GLY A 42 16.77 15.98 -14.32
CA GLY A 42 16.05 14.86 -14.95
C GLY A 42 14.61 15.06 -15.42
N ILE A 43 14.06 16.29 -15.51
CA ILE A 43 12.67 16.49 -16.01
C ILE A 43 12.58 17.16 -17.38
N VAL A 44 13.64 17.86 -17.83
CA VAL A 44 13.70 18.47 -19.17
C VAL A 44 14.11 17.49 -20.27
N ASP A 45 14.77 16.38 -19.91
CA ASP A 45 15.09 15.30 -20.86
C ASP A 45 13.86 14.40 -21.16
N ALA A 46 12.86 14.41 -20.27
CA ALA A 46 11.63 13.65 -20.42
C ALA A 46 10.57 14.31 -21.33
N ILE A 47 10.72 15.61 -21.64
CA ILE A 47 9.72 16.38 -22.41
C ILE A 47 10.18 16.66 -23.85
N THR A 48 11.48 16.53 -24.13
CA THR A 48 12.04 16.82 -25.46
C THR A 48 12.42 15.57 -26.28
N GLY A 49 12.21 14.38 -25.70
CA GLY A 49 12.33 13.09 -26.37
C GLY A 49 11.09 12.78 -27.21
N ASN A 50 11.24 12.98 -28.51
CA ASN A 50 10.29 12.71 -29.58
C ASN A 50 9.71 11.26 -29.55
N GLY A 51 8.39 11.11 -29.34
CA GLY A 51 7.63 9.97 -29.89
C GLY A 51 6.81 9.13 -28.90
N ASN A 52 5.53 8.98 -29.23
CA ASN A 52 4.63 7.87 -28.91
C ASN A 52 3.92 7.85 -27.54
N SER A 53 2.65 8.22 -27.58
CA SER A 53 1.60 7.73 -26.69
C SER A 53 1.64 6.21 -26.62
N GLY A 54 2.27 5.66 -25.58
CA GLY A 54 2.49 4.23 -25.40
C GLY A 54 3.46 3.95 -24.25
N GLY A 55 3.16 4.46 -23.05
CA GLY A 55 3.99 4.24 -21.86
C GLY A 55 3.78 2.84 -21.29
N GLY A 56 4.46 1.85 -21.89
CA GLY A 56 4.47 0.46 -21.42
C GLY A 56 5.07 0.34 -20.02
N ASP A 57 4.62 -0.68 -19.29
CA ASP A 57 4.92 -0.96 -17.88
C ASP A 57 6.37 -0.72 -17.45
N THR A 58 7.34 -0.88 -18.35
CA THR A 58 8.77 -0.65 -18.13
C THR A 58 9.10 0.72 -17.51
N ALA A 59 8.54 1.82 -18.03
CA ALA A 59 8.87 3.16 -17.53
C ALA A 59 8.35 3.40 -16.09
N VAL A 60 7.24 2.73 -15.72
CA VAL A 60 6.69 2.76 -14.36
C VAL A 60 7.56 1.93 -13.43
N VAL A 61 7.96 0.73 -13.86
CA VAL A 61 8.86 -0.16 -13.11
C VAL A 61 10.20 0.51 -12.83
N ASP A 62 10.81 1.18 -13.82
CA ASP A 62 12.09 1.86 -13.66
C ASP A 62 12.00 2.98 -12.61
N ARG A 63 10.94 3.79 -12.67
CA ARG A 63 10.70 4.86 -11.68
C ARG A 63 10.55 4.29 -10.27
N LEU A 64 9.75 3.23 -10.09
CA LEU A 64 9.53 2.62 -8.78
C LEU A 64 10.79 1.93 -8.26
N SER A 65 11.58 1.31 -9.14
CA SER A 65 12.88 0.74 -8.81
C SER A 65 13.86 1.81 -8.31
N ALA A 66 13.92 2.97 -8.97
CA ALA A 66 14.71 4.11 -8.51
C ALA A 66 14.23 4.64 -7.14
N GLN A 67 12.92 4.65 -6.88
CA GLN A 67 12.36 5.01 -5.57
C GLN A 67 12.80 4.03 -4.48
N VAL A 68 12.77 2.72 -4.75
CA VAL A 68 13.25 1.70 -3.81
C VAL A 68 14.74 1.91 -3.49
N THR A 69 15.58 2.12 -4.50
CA THR A 69 17.02 2.37 -4.30
C THR A 69 17.27 3.63 -3.47
N THR A 70 16.54 4.71 -3.74
CA THR A 70 16.67 5.96 -2.99
C THR A 70 16.21 5.80 -1.53
N ALA A 71 15.08 5.13 -1.31
CA ALA A 71 14.56 4.87 0.03
C ALA A 71 15.49 3.93 0.81
N ASP A 72 16.09 2.93 0.16
CA ASP A 72 17.04 2.00 0.77
C ASP A 72 18.32 2.72 1.20
N ALA A 73 18.85 3.62 0.34
CA ALA A 73 19.99 4.46 0.69
C ALA A 73 19.69 5.36 1.90
N LYS A 74 18.50 5.99 1.96
CA LYS A 74 18.07 6.81 3.10
C LYS A 74 17.95 6.00 4.38
N ALA A 75 17.29 4.85 4.33
CA ALA A 75 17.13 3.97 5.49
C ALA A 75 18.48 3.45 6.02
N LYS A 76 19.45 3.20 5.13
CA LYS A 76 20.82 2.81 5.52
C LYS A 76 21.62 3.97 6.10
N ALA A 77 21.46 5.19 5.56
CA ALA A 77 22.13 6.39 6.06
C ALA A 77 21.59 6.85 7.42
N ALA A 78 20.30 6.62 7.68
CA ALA A 78 19.63 6.96 8.92
C ALA A 78 18.92 5.72 9.51
N PRO A 79 19.67 4.73 10.05
CA PRO A 79 19.10 3.46 10.49
C PRO A 79 18.17 3.60 11.71
N SER A 80 18.25 4.71 12.45
CA SER A 80 17.36 5.03 13.57
C SER A 80 16.16 5.89 13.18
N ASP A 81 16.00 6.24 11.89
CA ASP A 81 14.85 7.02 11.42
C ASP A 81 13.70 6.08 11.02
N PRO A 82 12.60 6.02 11.80
CA PRO A 82 11.46 5.19 11.45
C PRO A 82 10.80 5.61 10.13
N VAL A 83 10.82 6.90 9.78
CA VAL A 83 10.19 7.38 8.53
C VAL A 83 10.94 6.82 7.31
N ALA A 84 12.27 6.70 7.39
CA ALA A 84 13.07 6.13 6.31
C ALA A 84 12.74 4.64 6.07
N TRP A 85 12.56 3.85 7.14
CA TRP A 85 12.18 2.43 7.02
C TRP A 85 10.73 2.25 6.53
N ALA A 86 9.79 3.08 6.99
CA ALA A 86 8.42 3.06 6.50
C ALA A 86 8.34 3.40 5.00
N ALA A 87 9.09 4.42 4.56
CA ALA A 87 9.17 4.81 3.15
C ALA A 87 9.75 3.68 2.28
N LEU A 88 10.76 2.96 2.78
CA LEU A 88 11.31 1.79 2.08
C LEU A 88 10.29 0.66 1.96
N ALA A 89 9.55 0.34 3.02
CA ALA A 89 8.50 -0.68 2.98
C ALA A 89 7.41 -0.32 1.96
N GLN A 90 6.93 0.92 1.98
CA GLN A 90 5.95 1.43 1.01
C GLN A 90 6.45 1.38 -0.43
N ALA A 91 7.71 1.80 -0.68
CA ALA A 91 8.29 1.77 -2.02
C ALA A 91 8.37 0.33 -2.58
N ARG A 92 8.77 -0.64 -1.74
CA ARG A 92 8.84 -2.05 -2.13
C ARG A 92 7.47 -2.66 -2.39
N LEU A 93 6.46 -2.33 -1.57
CA LEU A 93 5.07 -2.75 -1.81
C LEU A 93 4.57 -2.24 -3.16
N ARG A 94 4.81 -0.96 -3.49
CA ARG A 94 4.40 -0.39 -4.79
C ARG A 94 5.09 -1.09 -5.95
N LEU A 95 6.40 -1.34 -5.84
CA LEU A 95 7.15 -2.04 -6.87
C LEU A 95 6.64 -3.48 -7.07
N ALA A 96 6.29 -4.19 -5.98
CA ALA A 96 5.75 -5.55 -6.06
C ALA A 96 4.45 -5.64 -6.87
N ASN A 97 3.68 -4.56 -6.96
CA ASN A 97 2.35 -4.53 -7.58
C ASN A 97 2.36 -4.12 -9.07
N VAL A 98 3.52 -4.01 -9.71
CA VAL A 98 3.63 -3.55 -11.11
C VAL A 98 4.58 -4.40 -11.95
N GLY A 99 4.39 -4.36 -13.28
CA GLY A 99 5.23 -5.02 -14.27
C GLY A 99 5.43 -6.50 -13.98
N ASP A 100 6.63 -7.01 -14.23
CA ASP A 100 6.96 -8.44 -14.07
C ASP A 100 6.90 -8.95 -12.61
N ASN A 101 6.58 -8.10 -11.64
CA ASN A 101 6.36 -8.51 -10.25
C ASN A 101 4.96 -9.09 -10.02
N LEU A 102 4.03 -8.82 -10.93
CA LEU A 102 2.65 -9.31 -10.89
C LEU A 102 2.32 -9.97 -12.23
N ASP A 103 1.82 -11.20 -12.20
CA ASP A 103 1.31 -11.86 -13.39
C ASP A 103 -0.04 -11.22 -13.78
N PRO A 104 -0.14 -10.55 -14.94
CA PRO A 104 -1.37 -9.88 -15.34
C PRO A 104 -2.51 -10.85 -15.66
N ALA A 105 -2.22 -12.12 -15.97
CA ALA A 105 -3.24 -13.12 -16.29
C ALA A 105 -3.90 -13.69 -15.02
N THR A 106 -3.13 -13.88 -13.95
CA THR A 106 -3.60 -14.51 -12.72
C THR A 106 -3.79 -13.52 -11.56
N GLY A 107 -3.21 -12.33 -11.66
CA GLY A 107 -3.11 -11.37 -10.55
C GLY A 107 -2.21 -11.86 -9.42
N ALA A 108 -1.44 -12.94 -9.63
CA ALA A 108 -0.55 -13.51 -8.62
C ALA A 108 0.81 -12.83 -8.66
N TYR A 109 1.45 -12.66 -7.50
CA TYR A 109 2.82 -12.16 -7.46
C TYR A 109 3.78 -13.19 -8.03
N THR A 110 4.68 -12.74 -8.90
CA THR A 110 5.76 -13.58 -9.43
C THR A 110 6.83 -13.82 -8.35
N ALA A 111 7.82 -14.66 -8.63
CA ALA A 111 8.97 -14.81 -7.75
C ALA A 111 9.71 -13.48 -7.49
N SER A 112 9.67 -12.53 -8.42
CA SER A 112 10.22 -11.19 -8.21
C SER A 112 9.34 -10.37 -7.28
N GLY A 113 8.02 -10.37 -7.49
CA GLY A 113 7.07 -9.70 -6.59
C GLY A 113 7.15 -10.21 -5.16
N ASN A 114 7.18 -11.53 -4.97
CA ASN A 114 7.33 -12.14 -3.65
C ASN A 114 8.64 -11.74 -2.94
N ARG A 115 9.75 -11.58 -3.68
CA ARG A 115 11.00 -11.04 -3.13
C ARG A 115 10.84 -9.59 -2.69
N GLN A 116 10.13 -8.76 -3.44
CA GLN A 116 9.83 -7.38 -3.04
C GLN A 116 8.95 -7.33 -1.79
N LEU A 117 7.92 -8.18 -1.69
CA LEU A 117 7.07 -8.27 -0.51
C LEU A 117 7.85 -8.73 0.74
N ALA A 118 8.70 -9.75 0.61
CA ALA A 118 9.56 -10.21 1.70
C ALA A 118 10.55 -9.11 2.15
N ALA A 119 11.11 -8.37 1.20
CA ALA A 119 11.98 -7.24 1.48
C ALA A 119 11.23 -6.04 2.10
N ALA A 120 9.97 -5.80 1.71
CA ALA A 120 9.09 -4.84 2.36
C ALA A 120 8.86 -5.24 3.82
N GLY A 121 8.62 -6.53 4.07
CA GLY A 121 8.49 -7.08 5.43
C GLY A 121 9.72 -6.84 6.29
N THR A 122 10.91 -7.03 5.74
CA THR A 122 12.16 -6.72 6.46
C THR A 122 12.28 -5.24 6.83
N ALA A 123 11.85 -4.33 5.95
CA ALA A 123 11.86 -2.90 6.23
C ALA A 123 10.80 -2.52 7.29
N TRP A 124 9.61 -3.13 7.21
CA TRP A 124 8.55 -2.99 8.20
C TRP A 124 8.97 -3.46 9.59
N ASP A 125 9.62 -4.62 9.70
CA ASP A 125 10.10 -5.16 10.98
C ASP A 125 11.10 -4.19 11.63
N LYS A 126 11.99 -3.58 10.83
CA LYS A 126 12.90 -2.53 11.31
C LYS A 126 12.19 -1.26 11.73
N TYR A 127 11.17 -0.84 10.98
CA TYR A 127 10.32 0.29 11.34
C TYR A 127 9.66 0.07 12.71
N LEU A 128 9.05 -1.10 12.93
CA LEU A 128 8.41 -1.43 14.21
C LEU A 128 9.42 -1.54 15.35
N ALA A 129 10.62 -2.07 15.10
CA ALA A 129 11.68 -2.18 16.12
C ALA A 129 12.14 -0.81 16.65
N LEU A 130 11.91 0.27 15.90
CA LEU A 130 12.20 1.64 16.34
C LEU A 130 11.09 2.24 17.21
N ASN A 131 10.01 1.50 17.49
CA ASN A 131 8.88 1.91 18.32
C ASN A 131 8.37 3.31 17.94
N PRO A 132 7.89 3.49 16.69
CA PRO A 132 7.41 4.78 16.23
C PRO A 132 6.24 5.24 17.12
N PRO A 133 6.19 6.50 17.56
CA PRO A 133 5.17 6.97 18.49
C PRO A 133 3.75 6.90 17.91
N LYS A 134 3.64 6.93 16.58
CA LYS A 134 2.39 6.67 15.86
C LYS A 134 2.70 5.79 14.65
N PRO A 135 2.47 4.47 14.75
CA PRO A 135 2.59 3.59 13.60
C PRO A 135 1.68 4.03 12.44
N ASP A 136 2.17 3.91 11.21
CA ASP A 136 1.36 4.17 10.02
C ASP A 136 0.37 3.01 9.82
N GLU A 137 -0.89 3.29 10.15
CA GLU A 137 -2.00 2.35 10.06
C GLU A 137 -2.27 1.88 8.63
N SER A 138 -2.12 2.76 7.63
CA SER A 138 -2.31 2.40 6.22
C SER A 138 -1.23 1.43 5.78
N LEU A 139 0.03 1.69 6.15
CA LEU A 139 1.13 0.79 5.89
C LEU A 139 0.94 -0.54 6.62
N ALA A 140 0.51 -0.52 7.89
CA ALA A 140 0.22 -1.75 8.65
C ALA A 140 -0.85 -2.62 7.95
N ARG A 141 -1.94 -2.02 7.46
CA ARG A 141 -2.96 -2.74 6.66
C ARG A 141 -2.40 -3.32 5.37
N GLN A 142 -1.60 -2.55 4.64
CA GLN A 142 -0.97 -3.03 3.41
C GLN A 142 -0.01 -4.20 3.69
N MET A 143 0.78 -4.10 4.76
CA MET A 143 1.68 -5.16 5.19
C MET A 143 0.94 -6.42 5.64
N ALA A 144 -0.17 -6.29 6.37
CA ALA A 144 -0.97 -7.43 6.78
C ALA A 144 -1.49 -8.23 5.57
N ASN A 145 -2.03 -7.53 4.56
CA ASN A 145 -2.47 -8.16 3.32
C ASN A 145 -1.31 -8.79 2.54
N ALA A 146 -0.18 -8.08 2.41
CA ALA A 146 1.01 -8.60 1.74
C ALA A 146 1.53 -9.88 2.41
N TYR A 147 1.53 -9.91 3.74
CA TYR A 147 1.94 -11.09 4.51
C TYR A 147 1.02 -12.29 4.29
N LEU A 148 -0.31 -12.09 4.20
CA LEU A 148 -1.23 -13.16 3.83
C LEU A 148 -0.95 -13.70 2.43
N THR A 149 -0.66 -12.82 1.46
CA THR A 149 -0.39 -13.26 0.09
C THR A 149 0.87 -14.12 -0.03
N VAL A 150 1.91 -13.82 0.76
CA VAL A 150 3.14 -14.62 0.79
C VAL A 150 3.10 -15.79 1.79
N GLY A 151 1.92 -16.11 2.34
CA GLY A 151 1.73 -17.24 3.26
C GLY A 151 2.30 -17.03 4.66
N ASN A 152 2.61 -15.80 5.06
CA ASN A 152 3.14 -15.47 6.39
C ASN A 152 2.03 -14.95 7.31
N ALA A 153 1.08 -15.84 7.64
CA ALA A 153 -0.10 -15.48 8.42
C ALA A 153 0.25 -14.93 9.83
N ASP A 154 1.32 -15.41 10.47
CA ASP A 154 1.76 -14.90 11.77
C ASP A 154 2.18 -13.42 11.73
N LYS A 155 2.91 -13.03 10.68
CA LYS A 155 3.26 -11.62 10.48
C LYS A 155 2.07 -10.78 10.06
N ALA A 156 1.11 -11.35 9.32
CA ALA A 156 -0.14 -10.66 9.01
C ALA A 156 -0.93 -10.30 10.27
N VAL A 157 -1.01 -11.23 11.22
CA VAL A 157 -1.61 -10.99 12.54
C VAL A 157 -0.90 -9.86 13.26
N THR A 158 0.44 -9.90 13.32
CA THR A 158 1.24 -8.87 14.00
C THR A 158 1.03 -7.48 13.38
N ALA A 159 0.98 -7.39 12.05
CA ALA A 159 0.69 -6.14 11.36
C ALA A 159 -0.76 -5.66 11.62
N GLN A 160 -1.72 -6.57 11.71
CA GLN A 160 -3.11 -6.23 12.04
C GLN A 160 -3.28 -5.82 13.52
N GLU A 161 -2.44 -6.30 14.43
CA GLU A 161 -2.40 -5.82 15.82
C GLU A 161 -2.05 -4.32 15.86
N VAL A 162 -1.05 -3.89 15.08
CA VAL A 162 -0.71 -2.46 14.94
C VAL A 162 -1.92 -1.65 14.45
N VAL A 163 -2.71 -2.19 13.53
CA VAL A 163 -3.94 -1.53 13.06
C VAL A 163 -4.95 -1.38 14.20
N THR A 164 -5.14 -2.41 15.04
CA THR A 164 -6.05 -2.33 16.19
C THR A 164 -5.54 -1.41 17.31
N GLU A 165 -4.23 -1.23 17.44
CA GLU A 165 -3.64 -0.28 18.39
C GLU A 165 -3.88 1.18 17.96
N VAL A 166 -3.80 1.47 16.65
CA VAL A 166 -4.00 2.82 16.11
C VAL A 166 -5.49 3.16 15.97
N ASP A 167 -6.32 2.22 15.52
CA ASP A 167 -7.76 2.40 15.32
C ASP A 167 -8.56 1.22 15.94
N PRO A 168 -8.87 1.27 17.25
CA PRO A 168 -9.52 0.19 17.97
C PRO A 168 -11.04 0.17 17.73
N THR A 169 -11.46 -0.30 16.56
CA THR A 169 -12.89 -0.40 16.17
C THR A 169 -13.36 -1.85 16.11
N GLN A 170 -14.68 -2.04 16.10
CA GLN A 170 -15.28 -3.37 15.88
C GLN A 170 -14.73 -4.05 14.61
N GLN A 171 -14.55 -3.29 13.53
CA GLN A 171 -14.06 -3.83 12.27
C GLN A 171 -12.59 -4.28 12.35
N THR A 172 -11.70 -3.48 12.96
CA THR A 172 -10.27 -3.83 13.03
C THR A 172 -10.04 -5.06 13.92
N PHE A 173 -10.80 -5.21 15.00
CA PHE A 173 -10.78 -6.43 15.82
C PHE A 173 -11.40 -7.64 15.11
N SER A 174 -12.44 -7.45 14.30
CA SER A 174 -13.01 -8.54 13.49
C SER A 174 -11.98 -9.08 12.48
N ASN A 175 -11.24 -8.18 11.82
CA ASN A 175 -10.17 -8.55 10.90
C ASN A 175 -9.02 -9.26 11.64
N LEU A 176 -8.63 -8.76 12.82
CA LEU A 176 -7.62 -9.42 13.66
C LEU A 176 -8.03 -10.84 14.04
N ALA A 177 -9.30 -11.05 14.39
CA ALA A 177 -9.83 -12.37 14.70
C ALA A 177 -9.70 -13.33 13.51
N ILE A 178 -10.13 -12.89 12.32
CA ILE A 178 -10.07 -13.68 11.09
C ILE A 178 -8.62 -14.05 10.74
N PHE A 179 -7.69 -13.08 10.78
CA PHE A 179 -6.28 -13.34 10.47
C PHE A 179 -5.65 -14.27 11.50
N ALA A 180 -5.98 -14.11 12.79
CA ALA A 180 -5.49 -14.99 13.84
C ALA A 180 -6.00 -16.43 13.66
N TYR A 181 -7.25 -16.62 13.27
CA TYR A 181 -7.75 -17.97 12.96
C TYR A 181 -7.05 -18.58 11.74
N GLN A 182 -6.84 -17.80 10.68
CA GLN A 182 -6.09 -18.25 9.50
C GLN A 182 -4.65 -18.64 9.83
N ALA A 183 -4.01 -17.91 10.76
CA ALA A 183 -2.68 -18.22 11.29
C ALA A 183 -2.66 -19.39 12.30
N GLY A 184 -3.82 -19.98 12.65
CA GLY A 184 -3.91 -21.04 13.65
C GLY A 184 -3.80 -20.54 15.09
N GLN A 185 -3.74 -19.22 15.30
CA GLN A 185 -3.69 -18.55 16.59
C GLN A 185 -5.08 -18.44 17.22
N THR A 186 -5.74 -19.57 17.47
CA THR A 186 -7.14 -19.65 17.94
C THR A 186 -7.42 -18.83 19.19
N ARG A 187 -6.55 -18.88 20.20
CA ARG A 187 -6.69 -18.09 21.43
C ARG A 187 -6.69 -16.58 21.17
N LYS A 188 -5.80 -16.11 20.29
CA LYS A 188 -5.75 -14.68 19.93
C LYS A 188 -6.98 -14.29 19.12
N GLY A 189 -7.40 -15.16 18.20
CA GLY A 189 -8.63 -14.96 17.43
C GLY A 189 -9.87 -14.85 18.31
N ASP A 190 -9.97 -15.69 19.35
CA ASP A 190 -11.07 -15.65 20.31
C ASP A 190 -11.09 -14.32 21.10
N LEU A 191 -9.93 -13.86 21.58
CA LEU A 191 -9.82 -12.58 22.29
C LEU A 191 -10.22 -11.39 21.40
N ALA A 192 -9.73 -11.36 20.16
CA ALA A 192 -10.09 -10.32 19.19
C ALA A 192 -11.58 -10.39 18.81
N SER A 193 -12.14 -11.59 18.67
CA SER A 193 -13.56 -11.81 18.38
C SER A 193 -14.46 -11.29 19.50
N THR A 194 -14.13 -11.62 20.75
CA THR A 194 -14.84 -11.06 21.92
C THR A 194 -14.77 -9.54 21.89
N LYS A 195 -13.60 -8.95 21.64
CA LYS A 195 -13.45 -7.50 21.60
C LYS A 195 -14.26 -6.84 20.47
N ALA A 196 -14.29 -7.46 19.29
CA ALA A 196 -15.11 -7.01 18.17
C ALA A 196 -16.61 -7.00 18.53
N VAL A 197 -17.10 -8.07 19.15
CA VAL A 197 -18.50 -8.18 19.60
C VAL A 197 -18.83 -7.20 20.72
N GLU A 198 -17.89 -6.91 21.63
CA GLU A 198 -18.06 -5.89 22.65
C GLU A 198 -18.30 -4.50 22.05
N LEU A 199 -17.51 -4.14 21.03
CA LEU A 199 -17.53 -2.84 20.34
C LEU A 199 -18.67 -2.70 19.32
N ALA A 200 -19.30 -3.80 18.91
CA ALA A 200 -20.40 -3.77 17.96
C ALA A 200 -21.68 -3.12 18.54
N PRO A 201 -22.51 -2.46 17.71
CA PRO A 201 -23.85 -2.05 18.10
C PRO A 201 -24.67 -3.24 18.62
N ALA A 202 -25.52 -3.00 19.63
CA ALA A 202 -26.24 -4.08 20.32
C ALA A 202 -27.09 -4.97 19.38
N ALA A 203 -27.66 -4.38 18.34
CA ALA A 203 -28.43 -5.09 17.32
C ALA A 203 -27.58 -6.10 16.53
N ASP A 204 -26.30 -5.81 16.33
CA ASP A 204 -25.42 -6.57 15.42
C ASP A 204 -24.57 -7.62 16.17
N LYS A 205 -24.52 -7.57 17.51
CA LYS A 205 -23.65 -8.44 18.32
C LYS A 205 -23.84 -9.93 18.05
N LYS A 206 -25.09 -10.37 17.92
CA LYS A 206 -25.43 -11.79 17.68
C LYS A 206 -24.97 -12.23 16.30
N ASP A 207 -25.21 -11.39 15.30
CA ASP A 207 -24.87 -11.69 13.91
C ASP A 207 -23.35 -11.68 13.72
N LEU A 208 -22.66 -10.67 14.27
CA LEU A 208 -21.20 -10.61 14.24
C LEU A 208 -20.56 -11.81 14.94
N LYS A 209 -21.07 -12.20 16.11
CA LYS A 209 -20.60 -13.40 16.80
C LYS A 209 -20.73 -14.64 15.91
N THR A 210 -21.89 -14.82 15.28
CA THR A 210 -22.15 -15.96 14.39
C THR A 210 -21.21 -15.97 13.19
N GLN A 211 -20.91 -14.80 12.62
CA GLN A 211 -19.95 -14.66 11.51
C GLN A 211 -18.53 -15.06 11.94
N LEU A 212 -18.06 -14.58 13.10
CA LEU A 212 -16.71 -14.86 13.58
C LEU A 212 -16.54 -16.32 14.03
N ASP A 213 -17.57 -16.94 14.62
CA ASP A 213 -17.57 -18.38 14.93
C ASP A 213 -17.52 -19.22 13.64
N SER A 214 -18.20 -18.78 12.58
CA SER A 214 -18.12 -19.42 11.26
C SER A 214 -16.73 -19.29 10.64
N ALA A 215 -16.12 -18.09 10.71
CA ALA A 215 -14.75 -17.86 10.23
C ALA A 215 -13.73 -18.75 10.94
N LYS A 216 -13.86 -18.92 12.27
CA LYS A 216 -13.03 -19.85 13.06
C LYS A 216 -13.15 -21.28 12.55
N THR A 217 -14.38 -21.75 12.35
CA THR A 217 -14.66 -23.12 11.90
C THR A 217 -14.10 -23.39 10.50
N GLN A 218 -14.25 -22.41 9.59
CA GLN A 218 -13.70 -22.48 8.24
C GLN A 218 -12.17 -22.54 8.26
N ALA A 219 -11.52 -21.65 9.01
CA ALA A 219 -10.06 -21.64 9.12
C ALA A 219 -9.50 -22.95 9.69
N LEU A 220 -10.14 -23.51 10.72
CA LEU A 220 -9.74 -24.80 11.29
C LEU A 220 -9.90 -25.93 10.26
N THR A 221 -11.00 -25.94 9.50
CA THR A 221 -11.25 -26.95 8.47
C THR A 221 -10.20 -26.89 7.37
N GLN A 222 -9.83 -25.68 6.91
CA GLN A 222 -8.78 -25.47 5.92
C GLN A 222 -7.41 -25.95 6.43
N GLN A 223 -7.08 -25.67 7.69
CA GLN A 223 -5.84 -26.15 8.30
C GLN A 223 -5.79 -27.68 8.38
N LEU A 224 -6.91 -28.33 8.76
CA LEU A 224 -7.00 -29.79 8.81
C LEU A 224 -6.87 -30.42 7.41
N GLN A 225 -7.42 -29.80 6.37
CA GLN A 225 -7.29 -30.27 4.99
C GLN A 225 -5.87 -30.12 4.45
N GLN A 226 -5.15 -29.06 4.82
CA GLN A 226 -3.75 -28.85 4.44
C GLN A 226 -2.77 -29.76 5.21
N ALA A 227 -3.14 -30.20 6.42
CA ALA A 227 -2.36 -31.12 7.24
C ALA A 227 -2.57 -32.61 6.87
N ALA A 228 -3.59 -32.94 6.07
CA ALA A 228 -3.81 -34.30 5.61
C ALA A 228 -2.79 -34.65 4.52
N PRO A 229 -1.99 -35.73 4.67
CA PRO A 229 -1.03 -36.13 3.65
C PRO A 229 -1.77 -36.48 2.36
N SER A 230 -1.28 -35.93 1.24
CA SER A 230 -1.72 -36.31 -0.11
C SER A 230 -1.62 -37.83 -0.21
N ALA A 231 -2.76 -38.53 -0.30
CA ALA A 231 -2.77 -39.97 -0.49
C ALA A 231 -1.91 -40.28 -1.71
N THR A 232 -0.77 -40.94 -1.48
CA THR A 232 0.12 -41.38 -2.55
C THR A 232 -0.72 -42.26 -3.48
N PRO A 233 -0.89 -41.93 -4.77
CA PRO A 233 -1.64 -42.79 -5.66
C PRO A 233 -0.83 -44.09 -5.78
N THR A 234 -1.32 -45.15 -5.14
CA THR A 234 -0.80 -46.50 -5.31
C THR A 234 -0.99 -46.88 -6.77
N ILE A 235 0.07 -46.73 -7.57
CA ILE A 235 0.12 -47.29 -8.92
C ILE A 235 0.25 -48.80 -8.72
N GLY A 236 -0.86 -49.51 -8.93
CA GLY A 236 -0.88 -50.97 -8.98
C GLY A 236 0.04 -51.48 -10.09
N GLY A 237 0.88 -52.45 -9.74
CA GLY A 237 1.68 -53.25 -10.67
C GLY A 237 0.96 -54.51 -11.11
#